data_AF-A0A925J342-F1
#
_entry.id   AF-A0A925J342-F1
#
_cell.length_a   1.000
_cell.length_b   1.000
_cell.length_c   1.000
_cell.angle_alpha   90.00
_cell.angle_beta   90.00
_cell.angle_gamma   90.00
#
_symmetry.space_group_name_H-M   'P 1'
#
loop_
_entity.id
_entity.type
_entity.pdbx_description
1 polymer ?
#
loop_
_entity_poly.entity_id
_entity_poly.type
_entity_poly.pdbx_seq_one_letter_code
_entity_poly.pdbx_strand_id
1 'polypeptide(L)' 'IGRELLRYATETLGATTLDVNEQNQQAVGFYQRMGFEVVDRSEVDGLGKPFPLLHLQRR' A
#
# COMPACT_ATOMS: atom_id res chain seq x y z
N ILE A 1 -12.53 3.38 -10.70
CA ILE A 1 -11.16 3.41 -11.26
C ILE A 1 -10.13 2.78 -10.31
N GLY A 2 -9.99 3.19 -9.04
CA GLY A 2 -8.93 2.66 -8.15
C GLY A 2 -8.86 1.12 -8.06
N ARG A 3 -10.00 0.44 -7.91
CA ARG A 3 -10.06 -1.04 -7.92
C ARG A 3 -9.59 -1.65 -9.24
N GLU A 4 -9.94 -1.03 -10.36
CA GLU A 4 -9.57 -1.49 -11.70
C GLU A 4 -8.06 -1.37 -11.94
N LEU A 5 -7.48 -0.23 -11.54
CA LEU A 5 -6.03 -0.01 -11.63
C LEU A 5 -5.26 -0.99 -10.73
N LEU A 6 -5.73 -1.18 -9.50
CA LEU A 6 -5.09 -2.12 -8.58
C LEU A 6 -5.19 -3.56 -9.11
N ARG A 7 -6.36 -3.95 -9.64
CA ARG A 7 -6.55 -5.27 -10.25
C ARG A 7 -5.59 -5.50 -11.40
N TYR A 8 -5.46 -4.53 -12.31
CA TYR A 8 -4.49 -4.62 -13.40
C TYR A 8 -3.06 -4.76 -12.89
N ALA A 9 -2.66 -3.95 -11.89
CA ALA A 9 -1.34 -4.04 -11.29
C ALA A 9 -1.08 -5.44 -10.66
N THR A 10 -2.05 -6.01 -9.96
CA THR A 10 -1.87 -7.31 -9.30
C THR A 10 -1.98 -8.50 -10.25
N GLU A 11 -2.97 -8.50 -11.14
CA GLU A 11 -3.31 -9.67 -11.98
C GLU A 11 -2.53 -9.67 -13.30
N THR A 12 -2.20 -8.50 -13.84
CA THR A 12 -1.48 -8.38 -15.12
C THR A 12 0.00 -8.09 -14.93
N LEU A 13 0.36 -7.21 -13.97
CA LEU A 13 1.75 -6.83 -13.73
C LEU A 13 2.42 -7.62 -12.59
N GLY A 14 1.68 -8.43 -11.85
CA GLY A 14 2.22 -9.24 -10.75
C GLY A 14 2.67 -8.43 -9.53
N ALA A 15 2.17 -7.21 -9.35
CA ALA A 15 2.48 -6.41 -8.16
C ALA A 15 1.91 -7.07 -6.90
N THR A 16 2.77 -7.34 -5.92
CA THR A 16 2.42 -8.00 -4.65
C THR A 16 2.68 -7.13 -3.43
N THR A 17 3.41 -6.03 -3.57
CA THR A 17 3.75 -5.11 -2.48
C THR A 17 3.45 -3.67 -2.86
N LEU A 18 3.13 -2.84 -1.86
CA LEU A 18 2.96 -1.40 -2.02
C LEU A 18 3.25 -0.68 -0.71
N ASP A 19 3.52 0.61 -0.83
CA ASP A 19 3.66 1.52 0.31
C ASP A 19 2.50 2.53 0.32
N VAL A 20 2.06 2.90 1.52
CA VAL A 20 1.05 3.95 1.71
C VAL A 20 1.42 4.80 2.91
N ASN A 21 1.22 6.12 2.81
CA ASN A 21 1.36 6.99 3.97
C ASN A 21 0.38 6.57 5.07
N GLU A 22 0.88 6.37 6.28
CA GLU A 22 0.10 5.89 7.44
C GLU A 22 -1.06 6.85 7.75
N GLN A 23 -0.89 8.16 7.56
CA GLN A 23 -1.97 9.12 7.80
C GLN A 23 -3.14 8.98 6.81
N ASN A 24 -2.94 8.34 5.64
CA ASN A 24 -4.01 8.11 4.67
C ASN A 24 -4.84 6.87 5.02
N GLN A 25 -5.60 6.98 6.12
CA GLN A 25 -6.44 5.90 6.65
C GLN A 25 -7.47 5.39 5.63
N GLN A 26 -7.93 6.24 4.71
CA GLN A 26 -8.83 5.83 3.62
C GLN A 26 -8.14 4.88 2.64
N ALA A 27 -6.90 5.18 2.23
CA ALA A 27 -6.12 4.31 1.34
C ALA A 27 -5.71 3.02 2.05
N VAL A 28 -5.31 3.08 3.32
CA VAL A 28 -5.02 1.88 4.13
C VAL A 28 -6.22 0.93 4.14
N GLY A 29 -7.41 1.42 4.51
CA GLY A 29 -8.63 0.62 4.51
C GLY A 29 -9.10 0.20 3.12
N PHE A 30 -8.71 0.92 2.07
CA PHE A 30 -8.94 0.50 0.68
C PHE A 30 -8.07 -0.73 0.35
N TYR A 31 -6.75 -0.67 0.57
CA TYR A 31 -5.84 -1.78 0.23
C TYR A 31 -6.08 -3.02 1.10
N GLN A 32 -6.40 -2.84 2.39
CA GLN A 32 -6.78 -3.96 3.27
C GLN A 32 -7.99 -4.72 2.75
N ARG A 33 -9.04 -4.01 2.30
CA ARG A 33 -10.21 -4.65 1.67
C ARG A 33 -9.88 -5.36 0.35
N MET A 34 -8.77 -5.02 -0.29
CA MET A 34 -8.28 -5.65 -1.53
C MET A 34 -7.32 -6.83 -1.26
N GLY A 35 -7.14 -7.22 0.01
CA GLY A 35 -6.37 -8.39 0.41
C GLY A 35 -4.89 -8.12 0.69
N PHE A 36 -4.51 -6.85 0.81
CA PHE A 36 -3.18 -6.46 1.29
C PHE A 36 -3.15 -6.41 2.82
N GLU A 37 -2.05 -6.81 3.42
CA GLU A 37 -1.81 -6.76 4.86
C GLU A 37 -0.59 -5.90 5.16
N VAL A 38 -0.61 -5.18 6.28
CA VAL A 38 0.57 -4.43 6.75
C VAL A 38 1.61 -5.43 7.24
N VAL A 39 2.82 -5.36 6.70
CA VAL A 39 3.95 -6.23 7.06
C VAL A 39 5.07 -5.49 7.75
N ASP A 40 5.18 -4.16 7.54
CA ASP A 40 6.20 -3.33 8.17
C ASP A 40 5.78 -1.85 8.19
N ARG A 41 6.53 -1.01 8.92
CA ARG A 41 6.32 0.44 9.02
C ARG A 41 7.66 1.20 9.07
N SER A 42 7.78 2.23 8.24
CA SER A 42 8.89 3.20 8.30
C SER A 42 8.44 4.51 8.97
N GLU A 43 9.29 5.09 9.83
CA GLU A 43 9.03 6.39 10.45
C GLU A 43 9.17 7.57 9.48
N VAL A 44 9.97 7.38 8.43
CA VAL A 44 10.25 8.39 7.39
C VAL A 44 10.02 7.81 6.00
N ASP A 45 9.80 8.70 5.03
CA ASP A 45 9.72 8.31 3.62
C ASP A 45 11.10 8.03 3.01
N GLY A 46 11.13 7.64 1.73
CA GLY A 46 12.38 7.39 0.99
C GLY A 46 13.28 8.61 0.82
N LEU A 47 12.85 9.81 1.21
CA LEU A 47 13.63 11.05 1.21
C LEU A 47 14.00 11.51 2.63
N GLY A 48 13.73 10.70 3.66
CA GLY A 48 14.01 11.01 5.06
C GLY A 48 13.06 12.03 5.69
N LYS A 49 11.92 12.32 5.06
CA LYS A 49 10.91 13.25 5.63
C LYS A 49 10.03 12.51 6.63
N PRO A 50 9.49 13.20 7.66
CA PRO A 50 8.66 12.59 8.71
C PRO A 50 7.23 12.29 8.23
N PHE A 51 7.13 11.48 7.16
CA PHE A 51 5.90 10.95 6.61
C PHE A 51 5.94 9.43 6.76
N PRO A 52 5.39 8.89 7.86
CA PRO A 52 5.46 7.46 8.09
C PRO A 52 4.76 6.67 6.99
N LEU A 53 5.41 5.60 6.55
CA LEU A 53 4.90 4.69 5.53
C LEU A 53 4.53 3.36 6.17
N LEU A 54 3.40 2.79 5.75
CA LEU A 54 3.09 1.38 5.94
C LEU A 54 3.50 0.63 4.68
N HIS A 55 4.23 -0.46 4.89
CA HIS A 55 4.59 -1.42 3.86
C HIS A 55 3.54 -2.54 3.88
N LEU A 56 2.90 -2.78 2.73
CA LEU A 56 1.85 -3.77 2.61
C LEU A 56 2.22 -4.85 1.60
N GLN A 57 1.79 -6.08 1.88
CA GLN A 57 1.95 -7.23 1.00
C GLN A 57 0.62 -7.96 0.81
N ARG A 58 0.35 -8.38 -0.43
CA ARG A 58 -0.79 -9.23 -0.79
C ARG A 58 -0.36 -10.69 -0.72
N ARG A 59 -1.08 -11.49 0.06
CA ARG A 59 -0.89 -12.95 0.13
C ARG A 59 -1.49 -13.66 -1.09
#